data_AF-A0A3B8V9M9-F1
#
_entry.id   AF-A0A3B8V9M9-F1
#
_cell.length_a   1.000
_cell.length_b   1.000
_cell.length_c   1.000
_cell.angle_alpha   90.00
_cell.angle_beta   90.00
_cell.angle_gamma   90.00
#
_symmetry.space_group_name_H-M   'P 1'
#
loop_
_entity.id
_entity.type
_entity.pdbx_description
1 polymer ?
#
loop_
_entity_poly.entity_id
_entity_poly.type
_entity_poly.pdbx_seq_one_letter_code
_entity_poly.pdbx_strand_id
1 'polypeptide(L)'
;THRDMGPRDRYLGNDVPSEELIWQDPVPAVDHDLVDDADVAALKTALLGCGLSRERLVLTAWGSASTFRGTDRRGGANGARLRLFPQKDWDVNEPAELH
;
A
#
# COMPACT_ATOMS: atom_id res chain seq x y z
N THR A 1 1.49 18.91 -15.82
CA THR A 1 2.56 18.17 -16.52
C THR A 1 3.14 16.99 -15.74
N HIS A 2 2.80 16.78 -14.46
CA HIS A 2 3.41 15.70 -13.63
C HIS A 2 2.42 14.61 -13.15
N ARG A 3 1.16 14.64 -13.63
CA ARG A 3 0.06 13.82 -13.08
C ARG A 3 0.25 12.31 -13.28
N ASP A 4 1.04 11.94 -14.28
CA ASP A 4 1.39 10.58 -14.69
C ASP A 4 2.75 10.12 -14.14
N MET A 5 3.41 10.92 -13.30
CA MET A 5 4.66 10.56 -12.64
C MET A 5 4.47 9.76 -11.35
N GLY A 6 3.23 9.58 -10.87
CA GLY A 6 2.95 8.84 -9.64
C GLY A 6 3.55 9.50 -8.39
N PRO A 7 4.00 8.71 -7.40
CA PRO A 7 4.52 9.21 -6.13
C PRO A 7 5.67 10.21 -6.28
N ARG A 8 5.73 11.19 -5.38
CA ARG A 8 6.75 12.24 -5.35
C ARG A 8 8.18 11.70 -5.25
N ASP A 9 8.38 10.51 -4.68
CA ASP A 9 9.67 9.82 -4.60
C ASP A 9 10.35 9.59 -5.96
N ARG A 10 9.58 9.68 -7.06
CA ARG A 10 10.11 9.57 -8.43
C ARG A 10 10.64 10.88 -9.02
N TYR A 11 10.44 12.01 -8.34
CA TYR A 11 10.74 13.34 -8.87
C TYR A 11 12.21 13.65 -8.60
N LEU A 12 12.90 14.21 -9.58
CA LEU A 12 14.35 14.47 -9.53
C LEU A 12 14.63 15.91 -9.97
N GLY A 13 15.72 16.48 -9.44
CA GLY A 13 16.19 17.82 -9.80
C GLY A 13 15.89 18.88 -8.74
N ASN A 14 16.47 20.07 -8.93
CA ASN A 14 16.45 21.14 -7.93
C ASN A 14 15.11 21.91 -7.88
N ASP A 15 14.28 21.77 -8.91
CA ASP A 15 13.01 22.50 -9.02
C ASP A 15 11.80 21.70 -8.48
N VAL A 16 12.03 20.54 -7.84
CA VAL A 16 10.96 19.75 -7.23
C VAL A 16 10.38 20.53 -6.04
N PRO A 17 9.09 20.93 -6.07
CA PRO A 17 8.50 21.70 -4.98
C PRO A 17 8.53 20.94 -3.66
N SER A 18 8.69 21.67 -2.54
CA SER A 18 8.61 21.09 -1.20
C SER A 18 7.19 20.72 -0.79
N GLU A 19 6.19 21.33 -1.42
CA GLU A 19 4.77 21.02 -1.18
C GLU A 19 4.41 19.64 -1.75
N GLU A 20 3.70 18.84 -0.96
CA GLU A 20 3.07 17.61 -1.41
C GLU A 20 1.61 17.86 -1.76
N LEU A 21 1.21 17.40 -2.95
CA LEU A 21 -0.11 17.64 -3.48
C LEU A 21 -0.94 16.36 -3.42
N ILE A 22 -2.23 16.49 -3.08
CA ILE A 22 -3.13 15.35 -2.89
C ILE A 22 -3.17 14.37 -4.07
N TRP A 23 -3.04 14.86 -5.30
CA TRP A 23 -3.08 14.03 -6.51
C TRP A 23 -1.83 13.17 -6.73
N GLN A 24 -0.77 13.38 -5.95
CA GLN A 24 0.43 12.55 -5.91
C GLN A 24 0.25 11.30 -5.02
N ASP A 25 -0.90 11.17 -4.37
CA ASP A 25 -1.23 10.11 -3.40
C ASP A 25 -0.16 9.95 -2.29
N PRO A 26 0.19 11.03 -1.56
CA PRO A 26 1.27 11.00 -0.56
C PRO A 26 1.01 9.98 0.54
N VAL A 27 2.10 9.40 1.05
CA VAL A 27 2.10 8.46 2.18
C VAL A 27 3.02 9.07 3.25
N PRO A 28 2.66 9.00 4.54
CA PRO A 28 3.52 9.53 5.60
C PRO A 28 4.94 8.97 5.52
N ALA A 29 5.92 9.83 5.82
CA ALA A 29 7.30 9.39 5.99
C ALA A 29 7.40 8.43 7.20
N VAL A 30 8.37 7.52 7.13
CA VAL A 30 8.68 6.61 8.24
C VAL A 30 9.24 7.45 9.41
N ASP A 31 8.65 7.30 10.59
CA ASP A 31 9.02 8.00 11.82
C ASP A 31 9.44 7.04 12.96
N HIS A 32 9.67 5.77 12.62
CA HIS A 32 10.04 4.70 13.54
C HIS A 32 11.06 3.74 12.91
N ASP A 33 11.72 2.92 13.74
CA ASP A 33 12.62 1.87 13.26
C ASP A 33 11.85 0.84 12.42
N LEU A 34 12.50 0.36 11.37
CA LEU A 34 11.93 -0.69 10.52
C LEU A 34 12.24 -2.07 11.13
N VAL A 35 11.30 -2.99 10.90
CA VAL A 35 11.46 -4.40 11.27
C VAL A 35 12.72 -4.99 10.63
N ASP A 36 13.46 -5.77 11.41
CA ASP A 36 14.60 -6.53 10.93
C ASP A 36 14.22 -7.97 10.50
N ASP A 37 15.20 -8.79 10.15
CA ASP A 37 14.96 -10.16 9.71
C ASP A 37 14.35 -11.06 10.81
N ALA A 38 14.68 -10.80 12.08
CA ALA A 38 14.14 -11.54 13.21
C ALA A 38 12.68 -11.16 13.46
N ASP A 39 12.36 -9.86 13.40
CA ASP A 39 11.00 -9.35 13.49
C ASP A 39 10.12 -9.92 12.37
N VAL A 40 10.63 -9.92 11.12
CA VAL A 40 9.92 -10.47 9.96
C VAL A 40 9.62 -11.97 10.14
N ALA A 41 10.57 -12.75 10.66
CA ALA A 41 10.36 -14.17 10.94
C ALA A 41 9.31 -14.41 12.04
N ALA A 42 9.35 -13.61 13.11
CA ALA A 42 8.36 -13.67 14.19
C ALA A 42 6.95 -13.30 13.70
N LEU A 43 6.82 -12.22 12.93
CA LEU A 43 5.54 -11.75 12.37
C LEU A 43 4.94 -12.75 11.40
N LYS A 44 5.73 -13.39 10.53
CA LYS A 44 5.24 -14.46 9.63
C LYS A 44 4.68 -15.65 10.41
N THR A 45 5.38 -16.06 11.47
CA THR A 45 4.90 -17.13 12.36
C THR A 45 3.57 -16.75 13.01
N ALA A 46 3.47 -15.53 13.55
CA ALA A 46 2.26 -15.03 14.18
C ALA A 46 1.09 -14.93 13.17
N LEU A 47 1.33 -14.41 11.96
CA LEU A 47 0.34 -14.31 10.89
C LEU A 47 -0.20 -15.68 10.47
N LEU A 48 0.65 -16.69 10.37
CA LEU A 48 0.21 -18.06 10.05
C LEU A 48 -0.51 -18.75 11.22
N GLY A 49 -0.33 -18.26 12.45
CA GLY A 49 -0.99 -18.77 13.65
C GLY A 49 -2.30 -18.05 14.03
N CYS A 50 -2.66 -16.95 13.37
CA CYS A 50 -3.80 -16.11 13.76
C CYS A 50 -5.19 -16.65 13.34
N GLY A 51 -5.26 -17.84 12.74
CA GLY A 51 -6.52 -18.48 12.36
C GLY A 51 -7.09 -18.03 11.01
N LEU A 52 -6.40 -17.15 10.27
CA LEU A 52 -6.76 -16.80 8.90
C LEU A 52 -6.40 -17.93 7.91
N SER A 53 -7.27 -18.15 6.93
CA SER A 53 -6.97 -19.11 5.86
C SER A 53 -5.87 -18.59 4.92
N ARG A 54 -5.16 -19.49 4.26
CA ARG A 54 -4.12 -19.10 3.29
C ARG A 54 -4.73 -18.33 2.12
N GLU A 55 -5.93 -18.70 1.70
CA GLU A 55 -6.69 -18.04 0.64
C GLU A 55 -6.97 -16.59 1.03
N ARG A 56 -7.42 -16.33 2.28
CA ARG A 56 -7.65 -14.97 2.81
C ARG A 56 -6.39 -14.12 2.81
N LEU A 57 -5.27 -14.68 3.26
CA LEU A 57 -3.98 -13.98 3.27
C LEU A 57 -3.56 -13.59 1.84
N VAL A 58 -3.67 -14.51 0.89
CA VAL A 58 -3.30 -14.29 -0.52
C VAL A 58 -4.24 -13.28 -1.19
N LEU A 59 -5.56 -13.42 -1.01
CA LEU A 59 -6.55 -12.50 -1.59
C LEU A 59 -6.39 -11.08 -1.06
N THR A 60 -6.16 -10.92 0.24
CA THR A 60 -5.95 -9.59 0.86
C THR A 60 -4.67 -8.94 0.34
N ALA A 61 -3.57 -9.70 0.26
CA ALA A 61 -2.31 -9.20 -0.30
C ALA A 61 -2.47 -8.79 -1.78
N TRP A 62 -3.19 -9.61 -2.56
CA TRP A 62 -3.47 -9.32 -3.97
C TRP A 62 -4.39 -8.10 -4.14
N GLY A 63 -5.49 -8.00 -3.40
CA GLY A 63 -6.43 -6.87 -3.45
C GLY A 63 -5.74 -5.54 -3.12
N SER A 64 -4.72 -5.56 -2.26
CA SER A 64 -3.89 -4.40 -1.99
C SER A 64 -2.95 -4.05 -3.14
N ALA A 65 -2.14 -5.02 -3.61
CA ALA A 65 -1.07 -4.76 -4.57
C ALA A 65 -1.56 -4.58 -6.02
N SER A 66 -2.64 -5.27 -6.42
CA SER A 66 -3.14 -5.32 -7.81
C SER A 66 -3.72 -3.99 -8.31
N THR A 67 -3.93 -3.02 -7.44
CA THR A 67 -4.37 -1.67 -7.82
C THR A 67 -3.29 -0.86 -8.53
N PHE A 68 -2.03 -1.31 -8.49
CA PHE A 68 -0.92 -0.64 -9.17
C PHE A 68 -1.10 -0.66 -10.69
N ARG A 69 -0.89 0.49 -11.32
CA ARG A 69 -0.89 0.60 -12.79
C ARG A 69 0.38 1.26 -13.30
N GLY A 70 1.10 0.54 -14.18
CA GLY A 70 2.40 0.99 -14.70
C GLY A 70 2.35 2.24 -15.57
N THR A 71 1.17 2.62 -16.07
CA THR A 71 0.96 3.76 -16.97
C THR A 71 1.16 5.11 -16.29
N ASP A 72 0.71 5.27 -15.04
CA ASP A 72 0.88 6.51 -14.26
C ASP A 72 1.49 6.28 -12.87
N ARG A 73 1.88 5.04 -12.58
CA ARG A 73 2.53 4.60 -11.33
C ARG A 73 1.69 4.82 -10.07
N ARG A 74 0.37 4.95 -10.20
CA ARG A 74 -0.55 5.04 -9.06
C ARG A 74 -1.01 3.66 -8.57
N GLY A 75 -1.56 3.62 -7.37
CA GLY A 75 -2.00 2.39 -6.70
C GLY A 75 -0.85 1.58 -6.11
N GLY A 76 -1.14 0.32 -5.76
CA GLY A 76 -0.21 -0.60 -5.10
C GLY A 76 -0.43 -0.70 -3.60
N ALA A 77 0.37 -1.54 -2.95
CA ALA A 77 0.20 -1.88 -1.54
C ALA A 77 0.72 -0.79 -0.57
N ASN A 78 1.64 0.08 -1.01
CA ASN A 78 2.17 1.14 -0.15
C ASN A 78 1.07 2.11 0.30
N GLY A 79 1.12 2.52 1.58
CA GLY A 79 0.07 3.29 2.25
C GLY A 79 -1.14 2.48 2.72
N ALA A 80 -1.17 1.16 2.47
CA ALA A 80 -2.22 0.24 2.94
C ALA A 80 -3.65 0.74 2.62
N ARG A 81 -3.84 1.38 1.46
CA ARG A 81 -5.10 2.05 1.09
C ARG A 81 -6.28 1.10 0.92
N LEU A 82 -6.05 -0.21 0.85
CA LEU A 82 -7.09 -1.24 0.83
C LEU A 82 -8.08 -1.06 1.99
N ARG A 83 -7.60 -0.68 3.19
CA ARG A 83 -8.46 -0.49 4.38
C ARG A 83 -9.22 0.84 4.40
N LEU A 84 -9.01 1.71 3.41
CA LEU A 84 -9.57 3.05 3.33
C LEU A 84 -10.61 3.13 2.21
N PHE A 85 -11.50 4.13 2.28
CA PHE A 85 -12.41 4.42 1.17
C PHE A 85 -11.61 4.87 -0.07
N PRO A 86 -12.02 4.46 -1.29
CA PRO A 86 -13.13 3.55 -1.60
C PRO A 86 -12.76 2.07 -1.62
N GLN A 87 -11.47 1.70 -1.51
CA GLN A 87 -10.99 0.34 -1.79
C GLN A 87 -11.57 -0.71 -0.84
N LYS A 88 -11.80 -0.37 0.43
CA LYS A 88 -12.41 -1.27 1.41
C LYS A 88 -13.84 -1.69 1.05
N ASP A 89 -14.53 -0.89 0.23
CA ASP A 89 -15.93 -1.07 -0.15
C ASP A 89 -16.08 -1.55 -1.60
N TRP A 90 -14.98 -1.87 -2.30
CA TRP A 90 -15.05 -2.43 -3.64
C TRP A 90 -15.48 -3.90 -3.60
N ASP A 91 -16.50 -4.27 -4.39
CA ASP A 91 -17.03 -5.63 -4.43
C ASP A 91 -15.95 -6.71 -4.69
N VAL A 92 -14.98 -6.41 -5.55
CA VAL A 92 -13.86 -7.32 -5.88
C VAL A 92 -12.96 -7.65 -4.69
N ASN A 93 -12.99 -6.82 -3.65
CA ASN A 93 -12.19 -6.98 -2.44
C ASN A 93 -12.94 -7.69 -1.30
N GLU A 94 -14.16 -8.17 -1.54
CA GLU A 94 -15.00 -8.85 -0.55
C GLU A 94 -15.08 -8.09 0.79
N PRO A 95 -15.74 -6.90 0.86
CA PRO A 95 -15.67 -5.99 2.01
C PRO A 95 -15.92 -6.63 3.38
N ALA A 96 -16.82 -7.63 3.45
CA ALA A 96 -17.12 -8.39 4.67
C ALA A 96 -15.90 -9.07 5.32
N GLU A 97 -14.81 -9.21 4.57
CA GLU A 97 -13.63 -9.98 4.94
C GLU A 97 -12.42 -9.07 5.24
N LEU A 98 -12.63 -7.75 5.14
CA LEU A 98 -11.66 -6.71 5.45
C LEU A 98 -11.97 -5.96 6.75
N HIS A 99 -13.01 -6.37 7.48
CA HIS A 99 -13.52 -5.71 8.70
C HIS A 99 -13.07 -6.40 9.99
#